data_AF-A0A2N9EUT0-F1
#
_entry.id   AF-A0A2N9EUT0-F1
#
_cell.length_a   1.000
_cell.length_b   1.000
_cell.length_c   1.000
_cell.angle_alpha   90.00
_cell.angle_beta   90.00
_cell.angle_gamma   90.00
#
_symmetry.space_group_name_H-M   'P 1'
#
loop_
_entity.id
_entity.type
_entity.pdbx_description
1 polymer ?
#
loop_
_entity_poly.entity_id
_entity_poly.type
_entity_poly.pdbx_seq_one_letter_code
_entity_poly.pdbx_strand_id
1 'polypeptide(L)'
;MDLSFVLLLIYIITQDLQPVPPPERTKEDIMLYFKLYDPSKEELRFVGRLFVKGSGKPVEILTKLNEMVGFSADEEIELYEEIKFEPNIMCERIDKKVTFRGCQLEDGDIICFQKSPKVGSGDQCRYPDVPSFLDYVHNRQQPCYAALACVAKFVHWFI
;
A
#
# COMPACT_ATOMS: atom_id res chain seq x y z
N MET A 1 -18.37 -0.28 10.64
CA MET A 1 -18.26 0.87 11.56
C MET A 1 -18.64 2.10 10.78
N ASP A 2 -19.64 2.84 11.25
CA ASP A 2 -20.23 3.96 10.52
C ASP A 2 -19.21 5.10 10.38
N LEU A 3 -19.16 5.76 9.22
CA LEU A 3 -18.32 6.93 8.96
C LEU A 3 -18.60 8.04 9.99
N SER A 4 -19.83 8.08 10.52
CA SER A 4 -20.25 8.95 11.60
C SER A 4 -19.48 8.71 12.91
N PHE A 5 -19.12 7.45 13.21
CA PHE A 5 -18.37 7.09 14.41
C PHE A 5 -16.90 7.52 14.32
N VAL A 6 -16.29 7.42 13.13
CA VAL A 6 -14.90 7.85 12.90
C VAL A 6 -14.79 9.38 12.97
N LEU A 7 -15.73 10.09 12.36
CA LEU A 7 -15.81 11.55 12.47
C LEU A 7 -16.06 12.01 13.90
N LEU A 8 -16.90 11.29 14.66
CA LEU A 8 -17.14 11.58 16.08
C LEU A 8 -15.89 11.34 16.94
N LEU A 9 -15.15 10.25 16.69
CA LEU A 9 -13.90 9.97 17.41
C LEU A 9 -12.84 11.04 17.10
N ILE A 10 -12.71 11.45 15.84
CA ILE A 10 -11.82 12.55 15.43
C ILE A 10 -12.25 13.87 16.08
N TYR A 11 -13.57 14.16 16.13
CA TYR A 11 -14.11 15.36 16.76
C TYR A 11 -13.85 15.41 18.28
N ILE A 12 -13.99 14.27 18.97
CA ILE A 12 -13.71 14.16 20.40
C ILE A 12 -12.21 14.36 20.69
N ILE A 13 -11.33 13.83 19.83
CA ILE A 13 -9.87 13.97 19.98
C ILE A 13 -9.39 15.39 19.65
N THR A 14 -10.11 16.14 18.80
CA THR A 14 -9.68 17.46 18.30
C THR A 14 -10.17 18.66 19.13
N GLN A 15 -10.94 18.47 20.21
CA GLN A 15 -11.46 19.61 20.99
C GLN A 15 -10.38 20.48 21.67
N ASP A 16 -9.14 19.99 21.83
CA ASP A 16 -8.01 20.76 22.39
C ASP A 16 -6.92 21.14 21.38
N LEU A 17 -7.11 20.83 20.09
CA LEU A 17 -6.14 21.17 19.04
C LEU A 17 -6.83 22.09 18.03
N GLN A 18 -6.37 23.35 17.94
CA GLN A 18 -6.81 24.25 16.87
C GLN A 18 -6.68 23.50 15.53
N PRO A 19 -7.75 23.40 14.73
CA PRO A 19 -7.70 22.67 13.48
C PRO A 19 -6.70 23.37 12.56
N VAL A 20 -5.52 22.76 12.40
CA VAL A 20 -4.59 23.13 11.34
C VAL A 20 -5.36 22.96 10.03
N PRO A 21 -5.43 23.99 9.18
CA PRO A 21 -6.11 23.86 7.90
C PRO A 21 -5.52 22.64 7.17
N PRO A 22 -6.36 21.75 6.61
CA PRO A 22 -5.85 20.63 5.85
C PRO A 22 -4.91 21.16 4.76
N PRO A 23 -3.79 20.46 4.48
CA PRO A 23 -2.88 20.88 3.43
C PRO A 23 -3.68 21.17 2.15
N GLU A 24 -3.41 22.29 1.48
CA GLU A 24 -4.08 22.62 0.23
C GLU A 24 -3.82 21.51 -0.80
N ARG A 25 -4.84 20.67 -1.02
CA ARG A 25 -4.82 19.64 -2.05
C ARG A 25 -5.31 20.23 -3.36
N THR A 26 -4.49 20.10 -4.38
CA THR A 26 -4.87 20.39 -5.75
C THR A 26 -5.52 19.17 -6.39
N LYS A 27 -6.26 19.35 -7.50
CA LYS A 27 -6.81 18.24 -8.31
C LYS A 27 -5.73 17.31 -8.90
N GLU A 28 -4.47 17.73 -8.80
CA GLU A 28 -3.32 16.97 -9.25
C GLU A 28 -2.72 16.11 -8.14
N ASP A 29 -3.06 16.38 -6.87
CA ASP A 29 -2.61 15.57 -5.75
C ASP A 29 -3.45 14.29 -5.66
N ILE A 30 -2.78 13.15 -5.58
CA ILE A 30 -3.36 11.86 -5.25
C ILE A 30 -2.72 11.34 -3.96
N MET A 31 -3.54 10.74 -3.10
CA MET A 31 -3.12 10.11 -1.86
C MET A 31 -2.92 8.62 -2.09
N LEU A 32 -1.70 8.14 -1.92
CA LEU A 32 -1.37 6.72 -2.06
C LEU A 32 -1.03 6.11 -0.71
N TYR A 33 -1.43 4.86 -0.52
CA TYR A 33 -1.12 4.06 0.66
C TYR A 33 -0.02 3.05 0.36
N PHE A 34 0.82 2.77 1.35
CA PHE A 34 2.00 1.93 1.16
C PHE A 34 2.04 0.76 2.14
N LYS A 35 2.35 -0.42 1.62
CA LYS A 35 2.60 -1.63 2.40
C LYS A 35 3.97 -2.22 2.07
N LEU A 36 4.72 -2.59 3.10
CA LEU A 36 5.99 -3.29 2.96
C LEU A 36 5.75 -4.79 3.06
N TYR A 37 6.26 -5.53 2.09
CA TYR A 37 6.37 -6.99 2.15
C TYR A 37 7.74 -7.42 2.64
N ASP A 38 7.76 -8.30 3.63
CA ASP A 38 8.97 -8.97 4.12
C ASP A 38 8.87 -10.48 3.80
N PRO A 39 9.54 -10.96 2.73
CA PRO A 39 9.52 -12.38 2.34
C PRO A 39 9.96 -13.32 3.47
N SER A 40 10.91 -12.90 4.30
CA SER A 40 11.46 -13.69 5.41
C SER A 40 10.44 -13.91 6.54
N LYS A 41 9.47 -12.99 6.69
CA LYS A 41 8.40 -13.09 7.67
C LYS A 41 7.07 -13.56 7.09
N GLU A 42 6.97 -13.65 5.75
CA GLU A 42 5.71 -13.84 5.03
C GLU A 42 4.64 -12.85 5.50
N GLU A 43 5.02 -11.57 5.66
CA GLU A 43 4.19 -10.52 6.24
C GLU A 43 4.09 -9.31 5.30
N LEU A 44 2.86 -8.83 5.07
CA LEU A 44 2.60 -7.56 4.39
C LEU A 44 2.05 -6.55 5.41
N ARG A 45 2.79 -5.48 5.67
CA ARG A 45 2.53 -4.55 6.77
C ARG A 45 2.28 -3.14 6.26
N PHE A 46 1.30 -2.44 6.83
CA PHE A 46 1.05 -1.04 6.53
C PHE A 46 2.21 -0.15 7.01
N VAL A 47 2.65 0.75 6.12
CA VAL A 47 3.80 1.65 6.36
C VAL A 47 3.35 3.09 6.49
N GLY A 48 2.33 3.51 5.74
CA GLY A 48 1.83 4.88 5.78
C GLY A 48 1.19 5.31 4.46
N ARG A 49 1.15 6.63 4.26
CA ARG A 49 0.58 7.27 3.07
C ARG A 49 1.41 8.46 2.63
N LEU A 50 1.37 8.79 1.35
CA LEU A 50 1.99 9.99 0.78
C LEU A 50 1.00 10.71 -0.15
N PHE A 51 1.14 12.03 -0.23
CA PHE A 51 0.55 12.83 -1.29
C PHE A 51 1.59 12.97 -2.39
N VAL A 52 1.21 12.60 -3.61
CA VAL A 52 2.05 12.75 -4.79
C VAL A 52 1.28 13.49 -5.87
N LYS A 53 1.99 14.12 -6.81
CA LYS A 53 1.37 14.66 -8.02
C LYS A 53 1.10 13.51 -8.98
N GLY A 54 -0.09 13.41 -9.55
CA GLY A 54 -0.45 12.37 -10.53
C GLY A 54 0.48 12.34 -11.76
N SER A 55 1.01 13.51 -12.14
CA SER A 55 2.04 13.71 -13.17
C SER A 55 3.47 13.44 -12.73
N GLY A 56 3.72 13.27 -11.42
CA GLY A 56 5.00 12.82 -10.88
C GLY A 56 5.25 11.34 -11.16
N LYS A 57 6.46 10.86 -10.84
CA LYS A 57 6.88 9.48 -11.14
C LYS A 57 7.18 8.69 -9.88
N PRO A 58 6.90 7.37 -9.82
CA PRO A 58 7.22 6.55 -8.65
C PRO A 58 8.72 6.53 -8.29
N VAL A 59 9.62 6.72 -9.26
CA VAL A 59 11.06 6.84 -8.98
C VAL A 59 11.40 8.00 -8.02
N GLU A 60 10.59 9.05 -7.99
CA GLU A 60 10.82 10.26 -7.18
C GLU A 60 10.55 10.03 -5.69
N ILE A 61 9.77 9.00 -5.33
CA ILE A 61 9.38 8.70 -3.95
C ILE A 61 10.16 7.54 -3.33
N LEU A 62 11.05 6.86 -4.07
CA LEU A 62 11.73 5.65 -3.57
C LEU A 62 12.56 5.92 -2.31
N THR A 63 13.35 6.99 -2.31
CA THR A 63 14.12 7.40 -1.13
C THR A 63 13.20 7.66 0.05
N LYS A 64 12.03 8.26 -0.18
CA LYS A 64 11.06 8.52 0.88
C LYS A 64 10.48 7.23 1.46
N LEU A 65 10.17 6.26 0.61
CA LEU A 65 9.69 4.95 1.04
C LEU A 65 10.75 4.21 1.85
N ASN A 66 12.03 4.25 1.42
CA ASN A 66 13.14 3.68 2.17
C ASN A 66 13.27 4.32 3.57
N GLU A 67 13.19 5.65 3.68
CA GLU A 67 13.19 6.35 4.97
C GLU A 67 12.06 5.88 5.90
N MET A 68 10.84 5.71 5.38
CA MET A 68 9.67 5.32 6.17
C MET A 68 9.81 3.94 6.83
N VAL A 69 10.64 3.06 6.27
CA VAL A 69 10.86 1.70 6.79
C VAL A 69 12.28 1.50 7.35
N GLY A 70 13.10 2.55 7.41
CA GLY A 70 14.46 2.49 7.92
C GLY A 70 15.44 1.74 7.01
N PHE A 71 15.18 1.68 5.71
CA PHE A 71 16.14 1.16 4.73
C PHE A 71 17.20 2.20 4.38
N SER A 72 18.29 1.75 3.75
CA SER A 72 19.26 2.66 3.16
C SER A 72 18.63 3.45 2.02
N ALA A 73 19.06 4.70 1.82
CA ALA A 73 18.50 5.58 0.79
C ALA A 73 18.68 5.03 -0.63
N ASP A 74 19.73 4.25 -0.86
CA ASP A 74 20.10 3.58 -2.10
C ASP A 74 19.59 2.13 -2.20
N GLU A 75 18.82 1.64 -1.22
CA GLU A 75 18.23 0.31 -1.31
C GLU A 75 17.27 0.24 -2.50
N GLU A 76 17.52 -0.70 -3.40
CA GLU A 76 16.63 -0.96 -4.52
C GLU A 76 15.37 -1.67 -4.01
N ILE A 77 14.21 -1.10 -4.33
CA ILE A 77 12.89 -1.65 -3.97
C ILE A 77 12.04 -1.85 -5.23
N GLU A 78 11.20 -2.88 -5.26
CA GLU A 78 10.20 -3.10 -6.30
C GLU A 78 8.84 -2.60 -5.83
N LEU A 79 8.03 -2.09 -6.76
CA LEU A 79 6.71 -1.53 -6.50
C LEU A 79 5.66 -2.33 -7.26
N TYR A 80 4.55 -2.61 -6.60
CA TYR A 80 3.41 -3.32 -7.15
C TYR A 80 2.12 -2.64 -6.73
N GLU A 81 1.18 -2.54 -7.65
CA GLU A 81 -0.18 -2.10 -7.35
C GLU A 81 -0.98 -3.30 -6.83
N GLU A 82 -1.67 -3.10 -5.70
CA GLU A 82 -2.62 -4.09 -5.18
C GLU A 82 -3.97 -3.91 -5.90
N ILE A 83 -4.16 -4.61 -7.01
CA ILE A 83 -5.40 -4.55 -7.77
C ILE A 83 -6.32 -5.70 -7.31
N LYS A 84 -7.34 -5.34 -6.51
CA LYS A 84 -8.37 -6.28 -6.08
C LYS A 84 -9.48 -6.36 -7.13
N PHE A 85 -9.42 -7.37 -7.99
CA PHE A 85 -10.60 -7.84 -8.70
C PHE A 85 -11.07 -9.16 -8.07
N GLU A 86 -12.36 -9.30 -7.77
CA GLU A 86 -12.92 -10.61 -7.47
C GLU A 86 -13.41 -11.23 -8.79
N PRO A 87 -13.06 -12.49 -9.09
CA PRO A 87 -12.42 -13.49 -8.24
C PRO A 87 -10.87 -13.53 -8.28
N ASN A 88 -10.19 -12.70 -9.07
CA ASN A 88 -8.73 -12.78 -9.27
C ASN A 88 -8.00 -11.54 -8.73
N ILE A 89 -7.18 -11.72 -7.68
CA ILE A 89 -6.25 -10.65 -7.29
C ILE A 89 -5.27 -10.45 -8.46
N MET A 90 -5.21 -9.23 -8.97
CA MET A 90 -4.18 -8.82 -9.92
C MET A 90 -3.15 -8.00 -9.14
N CYS A 91 -1.88 -8.40 -9.24
CA CYS A 91 -0.81 -7.61 -8.67
C CYS A 91 0.08 -7.18 -9.83
N GLU A 92 -0.03 -5.91 -10.21
CA GLU A 92 0.70 -5.38 -11.36
C GLU A 92 1.97 -4.69 -10.91
N ARG A 93 3.08 -5.00 -11.57
CA ARG A 93 4.35 -4.34 -11.29
C ARG A 93 4.30 -2.92 -11.84
N ILE A 94 4.61 -1.94 -11.00
CA ILE A 94 4.59 -0.53 -11.37
C ILE A 94 5.88 -0.15 -12.09
N ASP A 95 5.78 0.43 -13.30
CA ASP A 95 6.92 1.05 -13.97
C ASP A 95 7.25 2.39 -13.32
N LYS A 96 8.41 2.44 -12.66
CA LYS A 96 8.90 3.62 -11.93
C LYS A 96 9.20 4.82 -12.84
N LYS A 97 9.33 4.62 -14.16
CA LYS A 97 9.69 5.66 -15.13
C LYS A 97 8.47 6.36 -15.73
N VAL A 98 7.30 5.74 -15.60
CA VAL A 98 6.00 6.28 -16.03
C VAL A 98 5.42 7.11 -14.89
N THR A 99 4.53 8.05 -15.21
CA THR A 99 3.87 8.87 -14.19
C THR A 99 2.88 8.04 -13.37
N PHE A 100 2.51 8.47 -12.16
CA PHE A 100 1.53 7.75 -11.35
C PHE A 100 0.21 7.52 -12.11
N ARG A 101 -0.34 8.57 -12.75
CA ARG A 101 -1.53 8.44 -13.61
C ARG A 101 -1.29 7.64 -14.88
N GLY A 102 -0.06 7.62 -15.40
CA GLY A 102 0.31 6.78 -16.54
C GLY A 102 0.29 5.30 -16.19
N CYS A 103 0.55 4.97 -14.92
CA CYS A 103 0.34 3.64 -14.33
C CYS A 103 -1.10 3.41 -13.87
N GLN A 104 -2.05 4.30 -14.23
CA GLN A 104 -3.46 4.23 -13.83
C GLN A 104 -3.73 4.37 -12.32
N LEU A 105 -2.76 4.88 -11.54
CA LEU A 105 -2.94 5.10 -10.11
C LEU A 105 -3.82 6.32 -9.83
N GLU A 106 -4.78 6.14 -8.92
CA GLU A 106 -5.78 7.10 -8.47
C GLU A 106 -5.69 7.38 -6.95
N ASP A 107 -6.53 8.29 -6.47
CA ASP A 107 -6.60 8.61 -5.04
C ASP A 107 -7.14 7.41 -4.26
N GLY A 108 -6.36 6.93 -3.30
CA GLY A 108 -6.71 5.82 -2.43
C GLY A 108 -6.07 4.49 -2.79
N ASP A 109 -5.34 4.40 -3.91
CA ASP A 109 -4.67 3.17 -4.31
C ASP A 109 -3.57 2.75 -3.35
N ILE A 110 -3.32 1.44 -3.32
CA ILE A 110 -2.35 0.81 -2.44
C ILE A 110 -1.18 0.28 -3.27
N ILE A 111 0.01 0.79 -2.94
CA ILE A 111 1.27 0.29 -3.47
C ILE A 111 1.92 -0.63 -2.44
N CYS A 112 2.12 -1.88 -2.83
CA CYS A 112 2.96 -2.82 -2.11
C CYS A 112 4.39 -2.70 -2.61
N PHE A 113 5.36 -2.76 -1.71
CA PHE A 113 6.76 -2.72 -2.08
C PHE A 113 7.61 -3.69 -1.24
N GLN A 114 8.73 -4.11 -1.82
CA GLN A 114 9.69 -5.02 -1.20
C GLN A 114 11.10 -4.66 -1.65
N LYS A 115 12.12 -5.18 -0.98
CA LYS A 115 13.50 -5.11 -1.48
C LYS A 115 13.63 -5.89 -2.79
N SER A 116 14.40 -5.35 -3.73
CA SER A 116 14.80 -6.09 -4.93
C SER A 116 15.59 -7.34 -4.53
N PRO A 117 15.34 -8.50 -5.15
CA PRO A 117 16.10 -9.72 -4.87
C PRO A 117 17.59 -9.50 -5.14
N LYS A 118 18.45 -9.75 -4.14
CA LYS A 118 19.90 -9.69 -4.33
C LYS A 118 20.38 -11.01 -4.93
N VAL A 119 21.00 -10.92 -6.11
CA VAL A 119 21.62 -12.08 -6.78
C VAL A 119 22.65 -12.70 -5.84
N GLY A 120 22.42 -13.96 -5.43
CA GLY A 120 23.31 -14.71 -4.54
C GLY A 120 22.92 -14.72 -3.06
N SER A 121 21.82 -14.09 -2.65
CA SER A 121 21.23 -14.33 -1.33
C SER A 121 20.54 -15.70 -1.32
N GLY A 122 21.08 -16.63 -0.52
CA GLY A 122 20.60 -18.01 -0.44
C GLY A 122 19.28 -18.20 0.31
N ASP A 123 18.56 -17.11 0.60
CA ASP A 123 17.29 -17.16 1.33
C ASP A 123 16.18 -17.62 0.38
N GLN A 124 15.96 -18.93 0.35
CA GLN A 124 14.80 -19.53 -0.31
C GLN A 124 13.54 -19.21 0.52
N CYS A 125 13.01 -18.01 0.35
CA CYS A 125 11.70 -17.64 0.88
C CYS A 125 10.62 -18.39 0.08
N ARG A 126 9.62 -18.93 0.76
CA ARG A 126 8.52 -19.68 0.12
C ARG A 126 7.73 -18.82 -0.86
N TYR A 127 7.52 -17.56 -0.49
CA TYR A 127 6.89 -16.53 -1.30
C TYR A 127 7.91 -15.41 -1.46
N PRO A 128 8.70 -15.39 -2.55
CA PRO A 128 9.80 -14.46 -2.70
C PRO A 128 9.35 -13.04 -3.05
N ASP A 129 8.10 -12.89 -3.51
CA ASP A 129 7.56 -11.62 -3.97
C ASP A 129 6.10 -11.38 -3.58
N VAL A 130 5.69 -10.12 -3.67
CA VAL A 130 4.33 -9.64 -3.36
C VAL A 130 3.28 -10.43 -4.16
N PRO A 131 3.37 -10.58 -5.50
CA PRO A 131 2.39 -11.36 -6.26
C PRO A 131 2.22 -12.79 -5.72
N SER A 132 3.32 -13.51 -5.51
CA SER A 132 3.31 -14.89 -5.01
C SER A 132 2.66 -15.00 -3.63
N PHE A 133 2.91 -14.03 -2.75
CA PHE A 133 2.31 -13.99 -1.42
C PHE A 133 0.80 -13.70 -1.46
N LEU A 134 0.38 -12.75 -2.28
CA LEU A 134 -1.04 -12.40 -2.42
C LEU A 134 -1.85 -13.55 -3.05
N ASP A 135 -1.28 -14.25 -4.03
CA ASP A 135 -1.88 -15.46 -4.61
C ASP A 135 -2.10 -16.56 -3.54
N TYR A 136 -1.12 -16.75 -2.66
CA TYR A 136 -1.26 -17.68 -1.55
C TYR A 136 -2.38 -17.27 -0.59
N VAL A 137 -2.39 -16.01 -0.16
CA VAL A 137 -3.40 -15.48 0.76
C VAL A 137 -4.79 -15.60 0.17
N HIS A 138 -4.95 -15.35 -1.13
CA HIS A 138 -6.21 -15.51 -1.86
C HIS A 138 -6.71 -16.96 -1.84
N ASN A 139 -5.87 -17.91 -2.27
CA ASN A 139 -6.23 -19.32 -2.38
C ASN A 139 -6.59 -19.98 -1.04
N ARG A 140 -6.17 -19.39 0.10
CA ARG A 140 -6.52 -19.88 1.44
C ARG A 140 -7.89 -19.36 1.94
N GLN A 141 -8.48 -18.35 1.32
CA GLN A 141 -9.80 -17.87 1.71
C GLN A 141 -10.88 -18.82 1.16
N GLN A 142 -11.43 -19.70 2.01
CA GLN A 142 -12.49 -20.64 1.61
C GLN A 142 -13.78 -19.92 1.15
N PRO A 143 -14.54 -20.47 0.18
CA PRO A 143 -15.68 -19.81 -0.48
C PRO A 143 -16.88 -19.48 0.43
N CYS A 144 -16.95 -20.03 1.64
CA CYS A 144 -18.14 -19.93 2.50
C CYS A 144 -18.34 -18.55 3.16
N TYR A 145 -17.33 -17.67 3.12
CA TYR A 145 -17.34 -16.37 3.81
C TYR A 145 -17.33 -15.14 2.88
N ALA A 146 -17.37 -15.35 1.56
CA ALA A 146 -17.12 -14.31 0.56
C ALA A 146 -18.07 -13.11 0.66
N ALA A 147 -19.34 -13.27 1.05
CA ALA A 147 -20.29 -12.15 1.09
C ALA A 147 -20.16 -11.23 2.33
N LEU A 148 -19.58 -11.70 3.44
CA LEU A 148 -19.43 -10.91 4.67
C LEU A 148 -17.97 -10.47 4.93
N ALA A 149 -16.99 -11.12 4.30
CA ALA A 149 -15.58 -10.84 4.52
C ALA A 149 -15.03 -9.65 3.70
N CYS A 150 -15.64 -9.30 2.56
CA CYS A 150 -15.19 -8.14 1.76
C CYS A 150 -15.33 -6.81 2.51
N VAL A 151 -16.26 -6.73 3.47
CA VAL A 151 -16.43 -5.55 4.33
C VAL A 151 -15.63 -5.66 5.64
N ALA A 152 -15.40 -6.87 6.16
CA ALA A 152 -14.75 -7.08 7.46
C ALA A 152 -13.22 -7.16 7.41
N LYS A 153 -12.62 -7.63 6.30
CA LYS A 153 -11.14 -7.65 6.13
C LYS A 153 -10.56 -6.30 5.67
N PHE A 154 -11.42 -5.34 5.35
CA PHE A 154 -11.03 -3.96 5.06
C PHE A 154 -10.50 -3.22 6.30
N VAL A 155 -10.85 -3.66 7.51
CA VAL A 155 -10.47 -2.99 8.77
C VAL A 155 -9.18 -3.55 9.37
N HIS A 156 -8.92 -4.86 9.24
CA HIS A 156 -7.73 -5.49 9.85
C HIS A 156 -6.44 -5.29 9.03
N TRP A 157 -6.54 -4.69 7.84
CA TRP A 157 -5.40 -4.44 6.95
C TRP A 157 -5.16 -2.95 6.66
N PHE A 158 -5.94 -2.06 7.30
CA PHE A 158 -5.83 -0.61 7.19
C PHE A 158 -5.54 0.09 8.54
N ILE A 159 -5.46 -0.66 9.65
CA ILE A 159 -5.10 -0.15 10.99
C ILE A 159 -3.94 -0.98 11.53
#